data_AF-A0A7W7KEQ2-F1
#
_entry.id   AF-A0A7W7KEQ2-F1
#
_cell.length_a   1.000
_cell.length_b   1.000
_cell.length_c   1.000
_cell.angle_alpha   90.00
_cell.angle_beta   90.00
_cell.angle_gamma   90.00
#
_symmetry.space_group_name_H-M   'P 1'
#
loop_
_entity.id
_entity.type
_entity.pdbx_description
1 polymer ?
#
loop_
_entity_poly.entity_id
_entity_poly.type
_entity_poly.pdbx_seq_one_letter_code
_entity_poly.pdbx_strand_id
1 'polypeptide(L)'
;MGWRSAQSYSQDLRDRVPRAVDGGMPVRQAAPSFEVSIAYIYKAVIRRRVTGECGNQPELGHAPRKLSGAQELALEAHIRSRLGSRW
;
A
#
# COMPACT_ATOMS: atom_id res chain seq x y z
N MET A 1 7.05 -9.71 21.58
CA MET A 1 6.00 -8.92 20.90
C MET A 1 5.42 -9.77 19.80
N GLY A 2 4.10 -10.01 19.82
CA GLY A 2 3.42 -10.77 18.76
C GLY A 2 3.21 -9.94 17.50
N TRP A 3 3.06 -10.62 16.37
CA TRP A 3 2.74 -10.01 15.08
C TRP A 3 1.45 -9.19 15.17
N ARG A 4 1.44 -7.99 14.58
CA ARG A 4 0.25 -7.12 14.48
C ARG A 4 -0.33 -7.18 13.07
N SER A 5 -1.65 -7.22 12.95
CA SER A 5 -2.31 -7.06 11.66
C SER A 5 -1.89 -5.73 11.02
N ALA A 6 -1.75 -5.74 9.68
CA ALA A 6 -1.20 -4.65 8.86
C ALA A 6 0.29 -4.32 9.07
N GLN A 7 1.02 -5.06 9.92
CA GLN A 7 2.45 -4.84 10.04
C GLN A 7 3.20 -5.31 8.79
N SER A 8 3.94 -4.36 8.21
CA SER A 8 4.86 -4.62 7.11
C SER A 8 5.97 -5.60 7.52
N TYR A 9 6.32 -6.53 6.62
CA TYR A 9 7.52 -7.37 6.80
C TYR A 9 8.79 -6.53 6.95
N SER A 10 9.79 -7.07 7.65
CA SER A 10 11.08 -6.43 7.87
C SER A 10 11.80 -6.11 6.55
N GLN A 11 12.69 -5.11 6.58
CA GLN A 11 13.47 -4.73 5.40
C GLN A 11 14.39 -5.87 4.94
N ASP A 12 15.00 -6.60 5.89
CA ASP A 12 15.84 -7.79 5.59
C ASP A 12 15.10 -8.80 4.70
N LEU A 13 13.86 -9.12 5.05
CA LEU A 13 13.06 -10.09 4.31
C LEU A 13 12.70 -9.56 2.91
N ARG A 14 12.43 -8.26 2.79
CA ARG A 14 12.14 -7.59 1.52
C ARG A 14 13.34 -7.53 0.57
N ASP A 15 14.55 -7.50 1.10
CA ASP A 15 15.77 -7.47 0.30
C ASP A 15 16.19 -8.90 -0.10
N ARG A 16 16.10 -9.86 0.83
CA ARG A 16 16.57 -11.23 0.62
C ARG A 16 15.68 -12.05 -0.29
N VAL A 17 14.36 -11.91 -0.17
CA VAL A 17 13.41 -12.72 -0.96
C VAL A 17 13.55 -12.46 -2.47
N PRO A 18 13.46 -11.21 -2.97
CA PRO A 18 13.66 -10.93 -4.39
C PRO A 18 15.08 -11.27 -4.86
N ARG A 19 16.10 -11.01 -4.04
CA ARG A 19 17.50 -11.35 -4.39
C ARG A 19 17.68 -12.85 -4.61
N ALA A 20 17.08 -13.69 -3.78
CA ALA A 20 17.14 -15.14 -3.94
C ALA A 20 16.47 -15.60 -5.24
N VAL A 21 15.29 -15.06 -5.55
CA VAL A 21 14.53 -15.42 -6.76
C VAL A 21 15.21 -14.91 -8.02
N ASP A 22 15.69 -13.67 -8.02
CA ASP A 22 16.45 -13.12 -9.15
C ASP A 22 17.82 -13.80 -9.31
N GLY A 23 18.36 -14.40 -8.24
CA GLY A 23 19.52 -15.30 -8.27
C GLY A 23 19.22 -16.72 -8.75
N GLY A 24 17.99 -17.01 -9.16
CA GLY A 24 17.59 -18.30 -9.75
C GLY A 24 16.89 -19.28 -8.80
N MET A 25 16.64 -18.91 -7.54
CA MET A 25 15.88 -19.77 -6.62
C MET A 25 14.41 -19.87 -7.08
N PRO A 26 13.85 -21.07 -7.27
CA PRO A 26 12.45 -21.21 -7.65
C PRO A 26 11.53 -20.75 -6.52
N VAL A 27 10.45 -20.03 -6.87
CA VAL A 27 9.50 -19.43 -5.91
C VAL A 27 8.90 -20.46 -4.95
N ARG A 28 8.63 -21.68 -5.42
CA ARG A 28 8.11 -22.78 -4.60
C ARG A 28 9.09 -23.28 -3.54
N GLN A 29 10.39 -23.09 -3.76
CA GLN A 29 11.44 -23.37 -2.78
C GLN A 29 11.64 -22.17 -1.84
N ALA A 30 11.60 -20.95 -2.38
CA ALA A 30 11.76 -19.73 -1.58
C ALA A 30 10.66 -19.56 -0.52
N ALA A 31 9.40 -19.88 -0.84
CA ALA A 31 8.28 -19.74 0.09
C ALA A 31 8.49 -20.45 1.45
N PRO A 32 8.78 -21.76 1.51
CA PRO A 32 9.09 -22.42 2.77
C PRO A 32 10.43 -21.97 3.36
N SER A 33 11.45 -21.65 2.57
CA SER A 33 12.75 -21.20 3.09
C SER A 33 12.71 -19.85 3.83
N PHE A 34 11.78 -18.96 3.44
CA PHE A 34 11.59 -17.65 4.05
C PHE A 34 10.31 -17.55 4.89
N GLU A 35 9.56 -18.64 5.05
CA GLU A 35 8.29 -18.71 5.79
C GLU A 35 7.26 -17.67 5.32
N VAL A 36 7.17 -17.47 4.00
CA VAL A 36 6.29 -16.46 3.37
C VAL A 36 5.36 -17.08 2.35
N SER A 37 4.26 -16.39 2.06
CA SER A 37 3.36 -16.80 0.98
C SER A 37 3.99 -16.61 -0.40
N ILE A 38 3.67 -17.51 -1.34
CA ILE A 38 4.06 -17.40 -2.76
C ILE A 38 3.59 -16.06 -3.36
N ALA A 39 2.38 -15.62 -3.02
CA ALA A 39 1.83 -14.36 -3.50
C ALA A 39 2.67 -13.14 -3.06
N TYR A 40 3.20 -13.16 -1.83
CA TYR A 40 4.11 -12.13 -1.35
C TYR A 40 5.39 -12.07 -2.19
N ILE A 41 5.98 -13.21 -2.50
CA ILE A 41 7.20 -13.30 -3.31
C ILE A 41 6.98 -12.65 -4.68
N TYR A 42 5.90 -13.02 -5.38
CA TYR A 42 5.59 -12.39 -6.68
C TYR A 42 5.44 -10.88 -6.58
N LYS A 43 4.73 -10.39 -5.56
CA LYS A 43 4.57 -8.94 -5.34
C LYS A 43 5.91 -8.26 -5.07
N ALA A 44 6.78 -8.86 -4.26
CA ALA A 44 8.10 -8.31 -3.94
C ALA A 44 9.01 -8.25 -5.17
N VAL A 45 9.03 -9.31 -5.99
CA VAL A 45 9.79 -9.37 -7.24
C VAL A 45 9.28 -8.35 -8.27
N ILE A 46 7.95 -8.26 -8.46
CA ILE A 46 7.36 -7.29 -9.38
C ILE A 46 7.70 -5.86 -8.95
N ARG A 47 7.55 -5.54 -7.66
CA ARG A 47 7.92 -4.21 -7.13
C ARG A 47 9.38 -3.89 -7.42
N ARG A 48 10.30 -4.78 -7.07
CA ARG A 48 11.74 -4.59 -7.33
C ARG A 48 12.04 -4.34 -8.81
N ARG A 49 11.39 -5.07 -9.73
CA ARG A 49 11.60 -4.91 -11.18
C ARG A 49 11.03 -3.61 -11.74
N VAL A 50 9.91 -3.14 -11.18
CA VAL A 50 9.22 -1.94 -11.67
C VAL A 50 9.83 -0.66 -11.09
N THR A 51 10.13 -0.63 -9.79
CA THR A 51 10.58 0.59 -9.10
C THR A 51 12.05 0.57 -8.72
N GLY A 52 12.73 -0.57 -8.78
CA GLY A 52 14.09 -0.74 -8.26
C GLY A 52 14.16 -0.80 -6.73
N GLU A 53 13.07 -0.53 -6.03
CA GLU A 53 13.01 -0.40 -4.58
C GLU A 53 12.43 -1.65 -3.92
N CYS A 54 13.12 -2.14 -2.89
CA CYS A 54 12.63 -3.18 -1.97
C CYS A 54 12.05 -2.60 -0.67
N GLY A 55 12.03 -1.27 -0.54
CA GLY A 55 11.65 -0.55 0.67
C GLY A 55 10.17 -0.62 1.02
N ASN A 56 9.84 -0.27 2.27
CA ASN A 56 8.50 0.26 2.57
C ASN A 56 8.34 1.60 1.85
N GLN A 57 7.32 1.73 1.02
CA GLN A 57 6.82 3.07 0.70
C GLN A 57 6.22 3.66 1.98
N PRO A 58 6.36 4.97 2.20
CA PRO A 58 5.65 5.63 3.29
C PRO A 58 4.17 5.25 3.19
N GLU A 59 3.54 4.96 4.34
CA GLU A 59 2.09 4.83 4.40
C GLU A 59 1.53 6.15 3.87
N LEU A 60 1.12 6.13 2.60
CA LEU A 60 0.40 7.23 2.00
C LEU A 60 -0.80 7.42 2.91
N GLY A 61 -0.86 8.59 3.53
CA GLY A 61 -1.97 8.96 4.39
C GLY A 61 -3.29 8.92 3.61
N HIS A 62 -4.33 9.48 4.19
CA HIS A 62 -5.63 9.51 3.52
C HIS A 62 -5.53 10.11 2.12
N ALA A 63 -6.28 9.50 1.18
CA ALA A 63 -6.44 10.04 -0.17
C ALA A 63 -6.83 11.52 -0.08
N PRO A 64 -6.32 12.37 -1.00
CA PRO A 64 -6.62 13.79 -0.98
C PRO A 64 -8.14 14.01 -1.01
N ARG A 65 -8.60 15.07 -0.32
CA ARG A 65 -10.03 15.40 -0.28
C ARG A 65 -10.56 15.55 -1.70
N LYS A 66 -11.74 14.96 -1.96
CA LYS A 66 -12.38 15.01 -3.28
C LYS A 66 -12.85 16.41 -3.65
N LEU A 67 -13.17 17.22 -2.64
CA LEU A 67 -13.59 18.60 -2.83
C LEU A 67 -12.42 19.53 -2.53
N SER A 68 -12.17 20.47 -3.42
CA SER A 68 -11.38 21.64 -3.10
C SER A 68 -12.15 22.55 -2.12
N GLY A 69 -11.45 23.43 -1.40
CA GLY A 69 -12.11 24.35 -0.47
C GLY A 69 -13.18 25.22 -1.16
N ALA A 70 -13.00 25.57 -2.44
CA ALA A 70 -14.00 26.29 -3.22
C ALA A 70 -15.27 25.44 -3.48
N GLN A 71 -15.11 24.14 -3.72
CA GLN A 71 -16.23 23.22 -3.89
C GLN A 71 -16.95 22.93 -2.56
N GLU A 72 -16.23 22.92 -1.44
CA GLU A 72 -16.82 22.82 -0.09
C GLU A 72 -17.69 24.05 0.20
N LEU A 73 -17.20 25.27 -0.07
CA LEU A 73 -17.98 26.51 0.08
C LEU A 73 -19.22 26.54 -0.83
N ALA A 74 -19.09 26.09 -2.07
CA ALA A 74 -20.22 25.99 -3.00
C ALA A 74 -21.26 24.96 -2.53
N LEU A 75 -20.82 23.84 -1.97
CA LEU A 75 -21.70 22.84 -1.37
C LEU A 75 -22.43 23.38 -0.14
N GLU A 76 -21.74 24.11 0.74
CA GLU A 76 -22.36 24.75 1.91
C GLU A 76 -23.43 25.78 1.50
N ALA A 77 -23.14 26.61 0.49
CA ALA A 77 -24.10 27.58 -0.04
C ALA A 77 -25.34 26.87 -0.62
N HIS A 78 -25.15 25.77 -1.35
CA HIS A 78 -26.23 24.97 -1.92
C HIS A 78 -27.08 24.26 -0.85
N ILE A 79 -26.45 23.73 0.21
CA ILE A 79 -27.16 23.15 1.35
C ILE A 79 -27.99 24.23 2.04
N ARG A 80 -27.40 25.41 2.28
CA ARG A 80 -28.08 26.55 2.92
C ARG A 80 -29.27 27.05 2.10
N SER A 81 -29.13 27.15 0.78
CA SER A 81 -30.24 27.59 -0.09
C SER A 81 -31.39 26.57 -0.13
N ARG A 82 -31.10 25.26 -0.02
CA ARG A 82 -32.12 24.20 0.06
C ARG A 82 -32.79 24.08 1.42
N LEU A 83 -32.07 24.39 2.51
CA LEU A 83 -32.63 24.35 3.86
C LEU A 83 -33.40 25.63 4.19
N GLY A 84 -33.03 26.78 3.62
CA GLY A 84 -33.76 28.04 3.76
C GLY A 84 -35.09 28.09 2.99
N SER A 85 -35.33 27.16 2.06
CA SER A 85 -36.58 27.03 1.30
C SER A 85 -37.58 26.04 1.91
N ARG A 86 -37.35 25.58 3.14
CA ARG A 86 -38.19 24.59 3.83
C ARG A 86 -38.73 25.14 5.16
N TRP A 87 -39.26 26.35 5.15
CA TRP A 87 -40.22 26.88 6.14
C TRP A 87 -41.09 27.91 5.43
#